data_AF-F8PPB9-F1
#
_entry.id   AF-F8PPB9-F1
#
_cell.length_a   1.000
_cell.length_b   1.000
_cell.length_c   1.000
_cell.angle_alpha   90.00
_cell.angle_beta   90.00
_cell.angle_gamma   90.00
#
_symmetry.space_group_name_H-M   'P 1'
#
loop_
_entity.id
_entity.type
_entity.pdbx_description
1 polymer ?
#
loop_
_entity_poly.entity_id
_entity_poly.type
_entity_poly.pdbx_seq_one_letter_code
_entity_poly.pdbx_strand_id
1 'polypeptide(L)'
;RHNDTRHFSRKLRVLPATFDAIVTLIENHPIFHNESNNPQYAVSLQLAIFLVRAGHYGNAASCDDVAEWAGVSAGTVVLSTKRVVVALISLHDMVMCKPTNEEKIKAKAYAGSKVCPSWQNGWLSVDGTTFPLFQKPSHFGEAWYDRSSNYSLNAQ
;
A
#
# COMPACT_ATOMS: atom_id res chain seq x y z
N ARG A 1 -23.16 7.61 3.00
CA ARG A 1 -23.26 6.30 3.69
C ARG A 1 -23.32 5.21 2.63
N HIS A 2 -22.35 4.31 2.63
CA HIS A 2 -22.12 3.34 1.56
C HIS A 2 -23.15 2.19 1.64
N ASN A 3 -24.27 2.31 0.92
CA ASN A 3 -25.38 1.35 0.99
C ASN A 3 -25.07 -0.03 0.36
N ASP A 4 -23.95 -0.18 -0.35
CA ASP A 4 -23.49 -1.47 -0.87
C ASP A 4 -21.98 -1.65 -0.66
N THR A 5 -21.61 -2.23 0.48
CA THR A 5 -20.24 -2.56 0.85
C THR A 5 -19.57 -3.50 -0.14
N ARG A 6 -20.31 -4.42 -0.78
CA ARG A 6 -19.75 -5.39 -1.74
C ARG A 6 -19.36 -4.67 -3.02
N HIS A 7 -20.24 -3.82 -3.54
CA HIS A 7 -19.93 -3.04 -4.73
C HIS A 7 -18.74 -2.11 -4.50
N PHE A 8 -18.74 -1.41 -3.35
CA PHE A 8 -17.66 -0.52 -2.96
C PHE A 8 -16.31 -1.25 -2.90
N SER A 9 -16.25 -2.36 -2.16
CA SER A 9 -15.01 -3.14 -1.98
C SER A 9 -14.55 -3.81 -3.26
N ARG A 10 -15.48 -4.23 -4.14
CA ARG A 10 -15.13 -4.78 -5.45
C ARG A 10 -14.43 -3.75 -6.33
N LYS A 11 -14.89 -2.49 -6.30
CA LYS A 11 -14.38 -1.43 -7.17
C LYS A 11 -13.13 -0.75 -6.59
N LEU A 12 -13.14 -0.43 -5.31
CA LEU A 12 -12.06 0.32 -4.64
C LEU A 12 -11.05 -0.57 -3.91
N ARG A 13 -11.31 -1.87 -3.84
CA ARG A 13 -10.45 -2.87 -3.17
C ARG A 13 -10.19 -2.62 -1.68
N VAL A 14 -10.97 -1.74 -1.06
CA VAL A 14 -10.90 -1.41 0.37
C VAL A 14 -12.30 -1.40 0.99
N LEU A 15 -12.37 -1.66 2.29
CA LEU A 15 -13.62 -1.52 3.04
C LEU A 15 -13.98 -0.03 3.18
N PRO A 16 -15.29 0.33 3.22
CA PRO A 16 -15.73 1.71 3.43
C PRO A 16 -15.11 2.38 4.65
N ALA A 17 -15.04 1.67 5.79
CA ALA A 17 -14.45 2.20 7.01
C ALA A 17 -12.95 2.51 6.85
N THR A 18 -12.21 1.66 6.11
CA THR A 18 -10.80 1.89 5.79
C THR A 18 -10.64 3.09 4.86
N PHE A 19 -11.52 3.22 3.87
CA PHE A 19 -11.52 4.37 2.97
C PHE A 19 -11.72 5.67 3.73
N ASP A 20 -12.75 5.75 4.59
CA ASP A 20 -13.04 6.94 5.39
C ASP A 20 -11.86 7.29 6.31
N ALA A 21 -11.24 6.28 6.94
CA ALA A 21 -10.05 6.49 7.77
C ALA A 21 -8.86 7.06 6.96
N ILE A 22 -8.62 6.58 5.75
CA ILE A 22 -7.57 7.11 4.87
C ILE A 22 -7.90 8.57 4.49
N VAL A 23 -9.16 8.87 4.15
CA VAL A 23 -9.57 10.25 3.83
C VAL A 23 -9.27 11.18 5.00
N THR A 24 -9.66 10.82 6.23
CA THR A 24 -9.37 11.63 7.42
C THR A 24 -7.88 11.85 7.65
N LEU A 25 -7.03 10.86 7.34
CA LEU A 25 -5.58 11.00 7.48
C LEU A 25 -4.97 11.98 6.47
N ILE A 26 -5.54 12.08 5.26
CA ILE A 26 -4.94 12.87 4.17
C ILE A 26 -5.68 14.18 3.86
N GLU A 27 -6.90 14.40 4.38
CA GLU A 27 -7.75 15.54 4.01
C GLU A 27 -7.11 16.91 4.29
N ASN A 28 -6.29 17.01 5.34
CA ASN A 28 -5.62 18.24 5.74
C ASN A 28 -4.26 18.43 5.05
N HIS A 29 -3.86 17.52 4.15
CA HIS A 29 -2.57 17.63 3.48
C HIS A 29 -2.54 18.84 2.51
N PRO A 30 -1.52 19.72 2.56
CA PRO A 30 -1.46 20.95 1.77
C PRO A 30 -1.64 20.76 0.25
N ILE A 31 -1.28 19.60 -0.28
CA ILE A 31 -1.41 19.28 -1.72
C ILE A 31 -2.86 19.33 -2.24
N PHE A 32 -3.85 19.18 -1.35
CA PHE A 32 -5.28 19.25 -1.70
C PHE A 32 -5.86 20.66 -1.57
N HIS A 33 -5.09 21.59 -1.02
CA HIS A 33 -5.50 22.98 -0.78
C HIS A 33 -4.69 23.88 -1.70
N ASN A 34 -5.37 24.74 -2.46
CA ASN A 34 -4.71 25.80 -3.20
C ASN A 34 -5.42 27.12 -2.93
N GLU A 35 -4.70 28.23 -3.08
CA GLU A 35 -5.25 29.58 -2.92
C GLU A 35 -6.07 30.03 -4.15
N SER A 36 -6.60 29.07 -4.93
CA SER A 36 -7.32 29.39 -6.16
C SER A 36 -8.81 29.55 -5.89
N ASN A 37 -9.46 30.44 -6.63
CA ASN A 37 -10.91 30.61 -6.59
C ASN A 37 -11.69 29.43 -7.22
N ASN A 38 -11.00 28.44 -7.77
CA ASN A 38 -11.63 27.27 -8.37
C ASN A 38 -11.73 26.15 -7.32
N PRO A 39 -12.94 25.64 -7.03
CA PRO A 39 -13.10 24.56 -6.08
C PRO A 39 -12.41 23.30 -6.59
N GLN A 40 -11.53 22.72 -5.76
CA GLN A 40 -10.93 21.43 -6.06
C GLN A 40 -11.95 20.31 -5.82
N TYR A 41 -11.77 19.19 -6.54
CA TYR A 41 -12.52 17.97 -6.24
C TYR A 41 -12.23 17.49 -4.81
N ALA A 42 -13.27 16.97 -4.16
CA ALA A 42 -13.17 16.41 -2.81
C ALA A 42 -12.04 15.37 -2.72
N VAL A 43 -11.32 15.36 -1.59
CA VAL A 43 -10.21 14.43 -1.34
C VAL A 43 -10.66 12.98 -1.43
N SER A 44 -11.88 12.68 -0.98
CA SER A 44 -12.52 11.37 -1.14
C SER A 44 -12.64 10.95 -2.61
N LEU A 45 -13.04 11.85 -3.51
CA LEU A 45 -13.10 11.54 -4.94
C LEU A 45 -11.70 11.28 -5.52
N GLN A 46 -10.72 12.12 -5.17
CA GLN A 46 -9.34 11.94 -5.63
C GLN A 46 -8.77 10.60 -5.16
N LEU A 47 -9.02 10.21 -3.89
CA LEU A 47 -8.63 8.91 -3.35
C LEU A 47 -9.34 7.76 -4.07
N ALA A 48 -10.64 7.89 -4.35
CA ALA A 48 -11.39 6.86 -5.06
C ALA A 48 -10.83 6.64 -6.49
N ILE A 49 -10.52 7.71 -7.20
CA ILE A 49 -9.85 7.66 -8.51
C ILE A 49 -8.52 6.92 -8.43
N PHE A 50 -7.68 7.26 -7.45
CA PHE A 50 -6.41 6.58 -7.23
C PHE A 50 -6.60 5.08 -6.97
N LEU A 51 -7.54 4.71 -6.10
CA LEU A 51 -7.79 3.31 -5.75
C LEU A 51 -8.36 2.49 -6.90
N VAL A 52 -9.25 3.05 -7.72
CA VAL A 52 -9.69 2.36 -8.95
C VAL A 52 -8.52 2.17 -9.90
N ARG A 53 -7.70 3.19 -10.09
CA ARG A 53 -6.55 3.10 -10.99
C ARG A 53 -5.52 2.06 -10.51
N ALA A 54 -5.21 2.03 -9.21
CA ALA A 54 -4.24 1.12 -8.62
C ALA A 54 -4.78 -0.32 -8.44
N GLY A 55 -6.10 -0.46 -8.26
CA GLY A 55 -6.76 -1.75 -8.03
C GLY A 55 -7.11 -2.53 -9.31
N HIS A 56 -6.80 -1.97 -10.48
CA HIS A 56 -7.08 -2.55 -11.80
C HIS A 56 -5.78 -2.67 -12.62
N TYR A 57 -5.81 -3.53 -13.64
CA TYR A 57 -4.69 -3.77 -14.56
C TYR A 57 -5.16 -3.64 -16.02
N GLY A 58 -4.21 -3.37 -16.92
CA GLY A 58 -4.50 -3.21 -18.35
C GLY A 58 -5.34 -1.96 -18.63
N ASN A 59 -6.24 -2.05 -19.61
CA ASN A 59 -7.06 -0.92 -20.05
C ASN A 59 -7.91 -0.34 -18.91
N ALA A 60 -8.41 -1.18 -18.00
CA ALA A 60 -9.21 -0.73 -16.85
C ALA A 60 -8.46 0.17 -15.86
N ALA A 61 -7.12 0.28 -15.96
CA ALA A 61 -6.28 1.22 -15.21
C ALA A 61 -5.81 2.42 -16.05
N SER A 62 -6.24 2.50 -17.32
CA SER A 62 -5.99 3.64 -18.19
C SER A 62 -6.64 4.89 -17.63
N CYS A 63 -6.06 6.06 -17.96
CA CYS A 63 -6.62 7.32 -17.48
C CYS A 63 -8.00 7.59 -18.10
N ASP A 64 -8.24 7.10 -19.33
CA ASP A 64 -9.49 7.30 -20.04
C ASP A 64 -10.64 6.47 -19.42
N ASP A 65 -10.42 5.18 -19.18
CA ASP A 65 -11.45 4.32 -18.56
C ASP A 65 -11.78 4.77 -17.13
N VAL A 66 -10.78 5.20 -16.36
CA VAL A 66 -10.98 5.73 -15.00
C VAL A 66 -11.68 7.09 -15.03
N ALA A 67 -11.37 7.93 -16.02
CA ALA A 67 -11.99 9.22 -16.22
C ALA A 67 -13.47 9.08 -16.58
N GLU A 68 -13.82 8.16 -17.48
CA GLU A 68 -15.19 7.82 -17.83
C GLU A 68 -15.97 7.33 -16.61
N TRP A 69 -15.39 6.42 -15.82
CA TRP A 69 -16.01 5.93 -14.59
C TRP A 69 -16.26 7.03 -13.55
N ALA A 70 -15.30 7.94 -13.38
CA ALA A 70 -15.39 9.01 -12.38
C ALA A 70 -16.11 10.26 -12.87
N GLY A 71 -16.46 10.35 -14.17
CA GLY A 71 -17.07 11.54 -14.78
C GLY A 71 -16.14 12.76 -14.77
N VAL A 72 -14.84 12.55 -14.96
CA VAL A 72 -13.80 13.61 -14.97
C VAL A 72 -12.97 13.55 -16.25
N SER A 73 -12.03 14.48 -16.45
CA SER A 73 -11.06 14.38 -17.54
C SER A 73 -9.90 13.46 -17.18
N ALA A 74 -9.24 12.86 -18.18
CA ALA A 74 -8.03 12.07 -17.99
C ALA A 74 -6.92 12.85 -17.27
N GLY A 75 -6.80 14.17 -17.53
CA GLY A 75 -5.88 15.05 -16.81
C GLY A 75 -6.17 15.13 -15.32
N THR A 76 -7.45 15.17 -14.93
CA THR A 76 -7.87 15.11 -13.52
C THR A 76 -7.49 13.78 -12.88
N VAL A 77 -7.58 12.66 -13.60
CA VAL A 77 -7.16 11.34 -13.08
C VAL A 77 -5.67 11.34 -12.76
N VAL A 78 -4.83 11.82 -13.68
CA VAL A 78 -3.38 11.92 -13.48
C VAL A 78 -3.05 12.81 -12.28
N LEU A 79 -3.68 13.99 -12.20
CA LEU A 79 -3.45 14.94 -11.12
C LEU A 79 -3.89 14.37 -9.76
N SER A 80 -5.07 13.76 -9.70
CA SER A 80 -5.59 13.13 -8.47
C SER A 80 -4.68 12.00 -8.00
N THR A 81 -4.23 11.15 -8.93
CA THR A 81 -3.27 10.06 -8.62
C THR A 81 -2.01 10.64 -7.99
N LYS A 82 -1.41 11.67 -8.60
CA LYS A 82 -0.18 12.31 -8.10
C LYS A 82 -0.37 12.87 -6.69
N ARG A 83 -1.47 13.60 -6.47
CA ARG A 83 -1.78 14.23 -5.18
C ARG A 83 -1.97 13.20 -4.07
N VAL A 84 -2.73 12.15 -4.35
CA VAL A 84 -2.97 11.06 -3.40
C VAL A 84 -1.68 10.32 -3.07
N VAL A 85 -0.85 10.00 -4.08
CA VAL A 85 0.44 9.34 -3.84
C VAL A 85 1.34 10.19 -2.94
N VAL A 86 1.45 11.50 -3.20
CA VAL A 86 2.25 12.41 -2.35
C VAL A 86 1.71 12.43 -0.92
N ALA A 87 0.40 12.55 -0.74
CA ALA A 87 -0.20 12.58 0.59
C ALA A 87 -0.01 11.24 1.35
N LEU A 88 -0.17 10.10 0.67
CA LEU A 88 0.07 8.78 1.26
C LEU A 88 1.54 8.57 1.63
N ILE A 89 2.49 9.02 0.79
CA ILE A 89 3.92 8.94 1.10
C ILE A 89 4.26 9.82 2.31
N SER A 90 3.58 10.96 2.51
CA SER A 90 3.81 11.80 3.69
C SER A 90 3.50 11.08 5.01
N LEU A 91 2.65 10.04 4.98
CA LEU A 91 2.34 9.20 6.13
C LEU A 91 3.40 8.12 6.39
N HIS A 92 4.40 7.95 5.52
CA HIS A 92 5.35 6.84 5.56
C HIS A 92 5.89 6.55 6.96
N ASP A 93 6.41 7.56 7.66
CA ASP A 93 7.06 7.34 8.96
C ASP A 93 6.07 6.97 10.08
N MET A 94 4.79 7.33 9.91
CA MET A 94 3.72 6.91 10.80
C MET A 94 3.37 5.42 10.59
N VAL A 95 3.30 4.97 9.34
CA VAL A 95 2.81 3.62 9.01
C VAL A 95 3.92 2.57 8.88
N MET A 96 5.12 2.97 8.43
CA MET A 96 6.30 2.13 8.22
C MET A 96 7.29 2.28 9.37
N CYS A 97 6.79 2.16 10.60
CA CYS A 97 7.61 2.22 11.79
C CYS A 97 8.17 0.83 12.16
N LYS A 98 9.34 0.82 12.81
CA LYS A 98 9.90 -0.44 13.35
C LYS A 98 8.99 -0.91 14.50
N PRO A 99 8.70 -2.22 14.61
CA PRO A 99 7.91 -2.73 15.72
C PRO A 99 8.58 -2.41 17.05
N THR A 100 7.78 -1.94 17.99
CA THR A 100 8.19 -1.64 19.37
C THR A 100 8.61 -2.92 20.09
N ASN A 101 9.43 -2.81 21.14
CA ASN A 101 9.87 -3.98 21.90
C ASN A 101 8.69 -4.78 22.47
N GLU A 102 7.60 -4.11 22.87
CA GLU A 102 6.38 -4.76 23.34
C GLU A 102 5.69 -5.57 22.24
N GLU A 103 5.55 -5.01 21.04
CA GLU A 103 4.99 -5.73 19.88
C GLU A 103 5.85 -6.93 19.51
N LYS A 104 7.18 -6.79 19.58
CA LYS A 104 8.11 -7.92 19.36
C LYS A 104 7.90 -9.02 20.39
N ILE A 105 7.78 -8.69 21.67
CA ILE A 105 7.53 -9.67 22.74
C ILE A 105 6.19 -10.39 22.52
N LYS A 106 5.13 -9.63 22.20
CA LYS A 106 3.80 -10.19 21.91
C LYS A 106 3.82 -11.13 20.69
N ALA A 107 4.48 -10.71 19.61
CA ALA A 107 4.62 -11.53 18.39
C ALA A 107 5.40 -12.83 18.65
N LYS A 108 6.50 -12.75 19.42
CA LYS A 108 7.28 -13.92 19.85
C LYS A 108 6.45 -14.89 20.69
N ALA A 109 5.75 -14.39 21.70
CA ALA A 109 4.86 -15.19 22.54
C ALA A 109 3.76 -15.87 21.69
N TYR A 110 3.18 -15.14 20.73
CA TYR A 110 2.21 -15.69 19.79
C TYR A 110 2.80 -16.85 18.97
N ALA A 111 3.99 -16.68 18.37
CA ALA A 111 4.66 -17.73 17.61
C ALA A 111 4.93 -18.99 18.46
N GLY A 112 5.39 -18.81 19.70
CA GLY A 112 5.60 -19.91 20.64
C GLY A 112 4.31 -20.67 20.96
N SER A 113 3.20 -19.94 21.15
CA SER A 113 1.88 -20.52 21.46
C SER A 113 1.22 -21.24 20.28
N LYS A 114 1.49 -20.81 19.04
CA LYS A 114 0.85 -21.37 17.83
C LYS A 114 1.66 -22.46 17.16
N VAL A 115 2.98 -22.39 17.25
CA VAL A 115 3.88 -23.34 16.56
C VAL A 115 4.57 -24.23 17.59
N CYS A 116 5.63 -23.75 18.24
CA CYS A 116 6.30 -24.43 19.36
C CYS A 116 7.22 -23.47 20.14
N PRO A 117 7.56 -23.78 21.41
CA PRO A 117 8.42 -22.93 22.23
C PRO A 117 9.79 -22.63 21.61
N SER A 118 10.38 -23.58 20.88
CA SER A 118 11.70 -23.40 20.24
C SER A 118 11.71 -22.30 19.18
N TRP A 119 10.56 -21.96 18.60
CA TRP A 119 10.42 -20.94 17.55
C TRP A 119 10.06 -19.56 18.09
N GLN A 120 9.80 -19.44 19.40
CA GLN A 120 9.45 -18.18 20.07
C GLN A 120 10.53 -17.11 19.88
N ASN A 121 11.81 -17.49 19.85
CA ASN A 121 12.92 -16.54 19.76
C ASN A 121 13.43 -16.29 18.33
N GLY A 122 12.62 -16.61 17.32
CA GLY A 122 12.95 -16.35 15.92
C GLY A 122 13.14 -14.87 15.57
N TRP A 123 13.61 -14.64 14.33
CA TRP A 123 13.76 -13.31 13.75
C TRP A 123 12.40 -12.79 13.23
N LEU A 124 12.13 -11.51 13.43
CA LEU A 124 10.97 -10.86 12.83
C LEU A 124 11.30 -10.51 11.39
N SER A 125 10.71 -11.26 10.47
CA SER A 125 10.82 -11.08 9.04
C SER A 125 9.43 -10.76 8.49
N VAL A 126 9.35 -9.83 7.55
CA VAL A 126 8.10 -9.56 6.81
C VAL A 126 8.09 -10.46 5.57
N ASP A 127 6.91 -10.76 5.05
CA ASP A 127 6.78 -11.51 3.81
C ASP A 127 7.60 -10.88 2.67
N GLY A 128 8.28 -11.71 1.88
CA GLY A 128 9.19 -11.28 0.82
C GLY A 128 10.53 -10.70 1.29
N THR A 129 10.86 -10.75 2.58
CA THR A 129 12.20 -10.39 3.06
C THR A 129 13.21 -11.41 2.53
N THR A 130 14.23 -10.92 1.84
CA THR A 130 15.32 -11.76 1.37
C THR A 130 16.56 -11.58 2.26
N PHE A 131 17.24 -12.69 2.56
CA PHE A 131 18.51 -12.67 3.29
C PHE A 131 19.65 -12.60 2.28
N PRO A 132 20.42 -11.50 2.24
CA PRO A 132 21.50 -11.36 1.28
C PRO A 132 22.60 -12.40 1.56
N LEU A 133 23.05 -13.06 0.49
CA LEU A 133 24.16 -13.99 0.49
C LEU A 133 25.45 -13.23 0.20
N PHE A 134 26.51 -13.55 0.94
CA PHE A 134 27.83 -12.93 0.74
C PHE A 134 28.41 -13.21 -0.65
N GLN A 135 28.13 -14.40 -1.20
CA GLN A 135 28.62 -14.83 -2.51
C GLN A 135 27.58 -15.66 -3.24
N LYS A 136 27.73 -15.73 -4.57
CA LYS A 136 26.95 -16.62 -5.42
C LYS A 136 27.06 -18.07 -4.94
N PRO A 137 25.93 -18.76 -4.69
CA PRO A 137 25.96 -20.19 -4.40
C PRO A 137 26.56 -21.00 -5.55
N SER A 138 27.39 -22.00 -5.21
CA SER A 138 27.97 -22.90 -6.21
C SER A 138 26.92 -23.78 -6.89
N HIS A 139 25.86 -24.15 -6.16
CA HIS A 139 24.74 -24.92 -6.67
C HIS A 139 23.58 -24.00 -7.05
N PHE A 140 23.16 -24.05 -8.31
CA PHE A 140 22.09 -23.22 -8.86
C PHE A 140 22.25 -21.72 -8.61
N GLY A 141 23.48 -21.19 -8.66
CA GLY A 141 23.78 -19.79 -8.31
C GLY A 141 22.87 -18.75 -8.97
N GLU A 142 22.47 -18.95 -10.23
CA GLU A 142 21.54 -18.04 -10.94
C GLU A 142 20.13 -18.03 -10.36
N ALA A 143 19.68 -19.14 -9.77
CA ALA A 143 18.35 -19.22 -9.16
C ALA A 143 18.22 -18.34 -7.89
N TRP A 144 19.35 -17.92 -7.33
CA TRP A 144 19.41 -17.07 -6.14
C TRP A 144 19.59 -15.59 -6.47
N TYR A 145 19.66 -15.23 -7.77
CA TYR A 145 19.81 -13.85 -8.19
C TYR A 145 18.44 -13.16 -8.23
N ASP A 146 18.25 -12.16 -7.38
CA ASP A 146 16.97 -11.49 -7.18
C ASP A 146 16.78 -10.26 -8.08
N ARG A 147 15.55 -9.73 -8.08
CA ARG A 147 15.19 -8.52 -8.83
C ARG A 147 15.98 -7.27 -8.39
N SER A 148 16.54 -7.30 -7.19
CA SER A 148 17.38 -6.24 -6.64
C SER A 148 18.85 -6.39 -7.05
N SER A 149 19.14 -7.30 -8.00
CA SER A 149 20.48 -7.58 -8.52
C SER A 149 21.44 -8.11 -7.45
N ASN A 150 20.92 -8.79 -6.43
CA ASN A 150 21.70 -9.43 -5.36
C ASN A 150 21.50 -10.93 -5.34
N TYR A 151 22.46 -11.66 -4.76
CA TYR A 151 22.24 -13.05 -4.38
C TYR A 151 21.54 -13.08 -3.02
N SER A 152 20.36 -13.69 -2.92
CA SER A 152 19.60 -13.71 -1.67
C SER A 152 18.70 -14.94 -1.52
N LEU A 153 18.44 -15.32 -0.27
CA LEU A 153 17.50 -16.40 0.09
C LEU A 153 16.15 -15.78 0.44
N ASN A 154 15.06 -16.29 -0.13
CA ASN A 154 13.71 -15.94 0.36
C ASN A 154 13.47 -16.62 1.72
N ALA A 155 12.91 -15.88 2.68
CA ALA A 155 12.54 -16.36 4.00
C ALA A 155 11.22 -17.18 4.06
N GLN A 156 10.52 -17.35 2.92
CA GLN A 156 9.24 -18.06 2.80
C GLN A 156 9.37 -19.57 2.57
#